data_AF-F0QWF0-F1
#
_entry.id   AF-F0QWF0-F1
#
_cell.length_a   1.000
_cell.length_b   1.000
_cell.length_c   1.000
_cell.angle_alpha   90.00
_cell.angle_beta   90.00
_cell.angle_gamma   90.00
#
_symmetry.space_group_name_H-M   'P 1'
#
loop_
_entity.id
_entity.type
_entity.pdbx_description
1 polymer ?
#
loop_
_entity_poly.entity_id
_entity_poly.type
_entity_poly.pdbx_seq_one_letter_code
_entity_poly.pdbx_strand_id
1 'polypeptide(L)' 'MKILVKVTRNYQVTIPASVRERLGIKVGDLLSVEVDDDRIILRKVIQEIPMIRLGRELTISDIDRLIEEGLMSNVGGSD' A
#
# COMPACT_ATOMS: atom_id res chain seq x y z
N MET A 1 -2.61 -13.91 22.74
CA MET A 1 -2.25 -14.98 21.78
C MET A 1 -0.77 -14.83 21.47
N LYS A 2 0.02 -15.90 21.62
CA LYS A 2 1.46 -15.91 21.34
C LYS A 2 1.71 -16.99 20.28
N ILE A 3 2.24 -16.61 19.13
CA ILE A 3 2.59 -17.53 18.04
C ILE A 3 4.06 -17.31 17.72
N LEU A 4 4.84 -18.40 17.70
CA LEU A 4 6.23 -18.35 17.28
C LEU A 4 6.29 -18.46 15.76
N VAL A 5 6.95 -17.51 15.11
CA VAL A 5 7.19 -17.53 13.67
C VAL A 5 8.69 -17.47 13.41
N LYS A 6 9.13 -18.11 12.33
CA LYS A 6 10.52 -18.09 11.91
C LYS A 6 10.73 -16.93 10.94
N VAL A 7 11.85 -16.22 11.11
CA VAL A 7 12.35 -15.26 10.13
C VAL A 7 12.93 -16.05 8.94
N THR A 8 12.42 -15.78 7.74
CA THR A 8 12.88 -16.44 6.51
C THR A 8 13.94 -15.58 5.82
N ARG A 9 14.23 -15.85 4.54
CA ARG A 9 15.22 -15.06 3.78
C ARG A 9 14.78 -13.59 3.70
N ASN A 10 15.75 -12.71 3.49
CA ASN A 10 15.50 -11.26 3.40
C ASN A 10 14.73 -10.70 4.62
N TYR A 11 14.90 -11.33 5.79
CA TYR A 11 14.27 -10.92 7.05
C TYR A 11 12.74 -10.89 7.04
N GLN A 12 12.11 -11.68 6.16
CA GLN A 12 10.65 -11.74 6.08
C GLN A 12 10.06 -12.58 7.23
N VAL A 13 8.91 -12.14 7.73
CA VAL A 13 8.11 -12.89 8.71
C VAL A 13 6.71 -13.11 8.16
N THR A 14 6.21 -14.34 8.29
CA THR A 14 4.84 -14.66 7.89
C THR A 14 3.88 -14.24 8.99
N ILE A 15 2.92 -13.38 8.67
CA ILE A 15 1.79 -13.06 9.57
C ILE A 15 0.79 -14.22 9.51
N PRO A 16 0.55 -14.98 10.60
CA PRO A 16 -0.35 -16.13 10.60
C PRO A 16 -1.80 -15.75 10.25
N ALA A 17 -2.57 -16.70 9.71
CA ALA A 17 -3.95 -16.46 9.26
C ALA A 17 -4.84 -15.83 10.33
N SER A 18 -4.79 -16.34 11.57
CA SER A 18 -5.56 -15.81 12.70
C SER A 18 -5.26 -14.35 13.04
N VAL A 19 -4.03 -13.89 12.79
CA VAL A 19 -3.66 -12.48 12.97
C VAL A 19 -4.16 -11.63 11.80
N ARG A 20 -4.01 -12.12 10.55
CA ARG A 20 -4.48 -11.41 9.36
C ARG A 20 -6.00 -11.20 9.39
N GLU A 21 -6.76 -12.22 9.74
CA GLU A 21 -8.22 -12.16 9.82
C GLU A 21 -8.67 -11.16 10.88
N ARG A 22 -8.07 -11.20 12.07
CA ARG A 22 -8.42 -10.31 13.18
C ARG A 22 -8.08 -8.84 12.89
N LEU A 23 -6.98 -8.58 12.18
CA LEU A 23 -6.53 -7.23 11.84
C LEU A 23 -6.97 -6.77 10.44
N GLY A 24 -7.70 -7.61 9.71
CA GLY A 24 -8.14 -7.33 8.34
C GLY A 24 -7.01 -7.06 7.35
N ILE A 25 -5.85 -7.71 7.51
CA ILE A 25 -4.68 -7.56 6.64
C ILE A 25 -4.85 -8.41 5.37
N LYS A 26 -4.70 -7.77 4.22
CA LYS A 26 -4.81 -8.37 2.89
C LYS A 26 -3.48 -8.25 2.13
N VAL A 27 -3.35 -9.03 1.06
CA VAL A 27 -2.20 -8.91 0.14
C VAL A 27 -2.22 -7.51 -0.48
N GLY A 28 -1.08 -6.83 -0.46
CA GLY A 28 -0.93 -5.46 -0.94
C GLY A 28 -1.14 -4.38 0.13
N ASP A 29 -1.64 -4.72 1.32
CA ASP A 29 -1.70 -3.77 2.42
C ASP A 29 -0.29 -3.37 2.87
N LEU A 30 -0.12 -2.08 3.16
CA LEU A 30 1.09 -1.57 3.80
C LEU A 30 0.98 -1.64 5.31
N LEU A 31 2.08 -2.03 5.96
CA LEU A 31 2.25 -1.96 7.40
C LEU A 31 3.38 -0.99 7.73
N SER A 32 3.19 -0.13 8.72
CA SER A 32 4.30 0.61 9.33
C SER A 32 5.04 -0.31 10.29
N VAL A 33 6.35 -0.11 10.39
CA VAL A 33 7.23 -0.84 11.31
C VAL A 33 7.85 0.18 12.25
N GLU A 34 7.61 0.02 13.54
CA GLU A 34 8.18 0.87 14.60
C GLU A 34 8.92 -0.01 15.60
N VAL A 35 10.00 0.54 16.17
CA VAL A 35 10.77 -0.09 17.25
C VAL A 35 10.44 0.65 18.54
N ASP A 36 9.96 -0.10 19.53
CA ASP A 36 9.63 0.38 20.87
C ASP A 36 10.40 -0.48 21.87
N ASP A 37 11.51 0.07 22.39
CA ASP A 37 12.49 -0.61 23.22
C ASP A 37 12.93 -1.98 22.67
N ASP A 38 12.42 -3.07 23.28
CA ASP A 38 12.75 -4.46 22.96
C ASP A 38 11.74 -5.12 21.99
N ARG A 39 10.85 -4.33 21.37
CA ARG A 39 9.72 -4.85 20.58
C ARG A 39 9.60 -4.15 19.23
N ILE A 40 9.04 -4.89 18.29
CA ILE A 40 8.60 -4.36 17.00
C ILE A 40 7.09 -4.23 17.03
N ILE A 41 6.59 -3.03 16.69
CA ILE A 41 5.17 -2.77 16.52
C ILE A 41 4.87 -2.65 15.03
N LEU A 42 3.95 -3.48 14.55
CA LEU A 42 3.42 -3.42 13.19
C LEU A 42 2.02 -2.82 13.22
N ARG A 43 1.78 -1.73 12.48
CA ARG A 43 0.43 -1.14 12.34
C ARG A 43 0.00 -1.14 10.89
N LYS A 44 -1.26 -1.48 10.64
CA LYS A 44 -1.84 -1.36 9.30
C LYS A 44 -1.96 0.12 8.94
N VAL A 45 -1.38 0.48 7.79
CA VAL A 45 -1.49 1.83 7.24
C VAL A 45 -2.78 1.92 6.45
N ILE A 46 -3.64 2.85 6.84
CA ILE A 46 -4.77 3.25 6.01
C ILE A 46 -4.26 4.40 5.16
N GLN A 47 -4.05 4.15 3.87
CA GLN A 47 -3.79 5.24 2.93
C GLN A 47 -5.11 5.94 2.66
N GLU A 48 -5.30 7.10 3.28
CA GLU A 48 -6.34 8.02 2.85
C GLU A 48 -5.88 8.65 1.54
N ILE A 49 -6.49 8.27 0.41
CA ILE A 49 -6.32 9.04 -0.82
C ILE A 49 -7.06 10.35 -0.58
N PRO A 50 -6.36 11.49 -0.48
CA PRO A 50 -7.03 12.76 -0.24
C PRO A 50 -7.94 13.02 -1.43
N MET A 51 -9.24 13.22 -1.15
CA MET A 51 -10.18 13.65 -2.17
C MET A 51 -9.90 15.13 -2.48
N ILE A 52 -9.26 15.39 -3.61
CA ILE A 52 -9.01 16.76 -4.08
C ILE A 52 -10.19 17.20 -4.95
N ARG A 53 -10.75 18.38 -4.64
CA ARG A 53 -11.76 19.00 -5.51
C ARG A 53 -11.05 19.66 -6.70
N LEU A 54 -11.43 19.28 -7.91
CA LEU A 54 -10.84 19.81 -9.14
C LEU A 54 -11.11 21.31 -9.34
N GLY A 55 -12.15 21.86 -8.71
CA GLY A 55 -12.52 23.28 -8.79
C GLY A 55 -13.16 23.70 -10.13
N ARG A 56 -13.30 22.76 -11.07
CA ARG A 56 -14.01 22.90 -12.35
C ARG A 56 -14.69 21.59 -12.73
N GLU A 57 -15.60 21.65 -13.70
CA GLU A 57 -16.20 20.45 -14.30
C GLU A 57 -15.12 19.63 -15.03
N LEU A 58 -15.18 18.30 -14.84
CA LEU A 58 -14.34 17.36 -15.57
C LEU A 58 -15.08 16.92 -16.82
N THR A 59 -14.60 17.35 -18.00
CA THR A 59 -15.22 17.01 -19.28
C THR A 59 -14.70 15.68 -19.82
N ILE A 60 -15.39 15.09 -20.79
CA ILE A 60 -14.94 13.86 -21.47
C ILE A 60 -13.58 14.10 -22.16
N SER A 61 -13.42 15.25 -22.82
CA SER A 61 -12.15 15.61 -23.47
C SER A 61 -10.99 15.76 -22.47
N ASP A 62 -11.26 16.22 -21.25
CA ASP A 62 -10.25 16.24 -20.19
C ASP A 62 -9.81 14.83 -19.80
N ILE A 63 -10.75 13.88 -19.72
CA ILE A 63 -10.46 12.48 -19.38
C ILE A 63 -9.58 11.84 -20.45
N ASP A 64 -9.97 11.97 -21.72
CA ASP A 64 -9.22 11.39 -22.85
C ASP A 64 -7.79 11.93 -22.90
N ARG A 65 -7.63 13.25 -22.76
CA ARG A 65 -6.31 13.90 -22.72
C ARG A 65 -5.45 13.41 -21.56
N LEU A 66 -6.02 13.31 -20.35
CA LEU A 66 -5.28 12.85 -19.16
C LEU A 66 -4.82 11.39 -19.30
N ILE A 67 -5.63 10.53 -19.93
CA ILE A 67 -5.25 9.15 -20.21
C ILE A 67 -4.10 9.10 -21.22
N GLU A 68 -4.18 9.86 -22.32
CA GLU A 68 -3.10 9.95 -23.32
C GLU A 68 -1.79 10.47 -22.71
N GLU A 69 -1.85 11.54 -21.92
CA GLU A 69 -0.69 12.11 -21.21
C GLU A 69 -0.04 11.07 -20.28
N GLY A 70 -0.86 10.35 -19.49
CA GLY A 70 -0.39 9.30 -18.60
C GLY A 70 0.26 8.13 -19.35
N LEU A 71 -0.31 7.73 -20.48
CA LEU A 71 0.26 6.68 -21.33
C LEU A 71 1.59 7.11 -21.95
N MET A 72 1.71 8.34 -22.45
CA MET A 72 2.97 8.84 -23.03
C MET A 72 4.10 8.95 -22.01
N SER A 73 3.79 9.32 -20.77
CA SER A 73 4.79 9.44 -19.70
C SER A 73 5.47 8.11 -19.31
N ASN A 74 4.85 6.96 -19.63
CA ASN A 74 5.37 5.63 -19.34
C ASN A 74 6.13 4.97 -20.51
N VAL A 75 6.20 5.60 -21.69
CA VAL A 75 6.89 5.04 -22.87
C VAL A 75 8.42 5.30 -22.85
N GLY A 76 8.92 6.06 -21.87
CA GLY A 76 10.36 6.39 -21.74
C GLY A 76 11.19 5.46 -20.85
N GLY A 77 10.65 4.33 -20.39
CA GLY A 77 11.29 3.45 -19.40
C GLY A 77 11.26 1.98 -19.81
N SER A 78 11.84 1.66 -20.96
CA SER A 78 12.12 0.27 -21.35
C SER A 78 13.49 0.22 -22.00
N ASP A 79 14.52 0.22 -21.15
CA ASP A 79 15.86 -0.30 -21.41
C ASP A 79 16.29 -1.14 -20.19
#